data_AF-A0A2U8P5N3-F1
#
_entry.id   AF-A0A2U8P5N3-F1
#
_cell.length_a   1.000
_cell.length_b   1.000
_cell.length_c   1.000
_cell.angle_alpha   90.00
_cell.angle_beta   90.00
_cell.angle_gamma   90.00
#
_symmetry.space_group_name_H-M   'P 1'
#
loop_
_entity.id
_entity.type
_entity.pdbx_description
1 polymer ?
#
loop_
_entity_poly.entity_id
_entity_poly.type
_entity_poly.pdbx_seq_one_letter_code
_entity_poly.pdbx_strand_id
1 'polypeptide(L)'
;MIDTSDDLPDATRREVLGLLEEIVTTLPPYHKLDIRVLDVGGLRSRSLFAKCNPGNGAGLSEWTNNIEVARQRWIESFRKPALEAIDKSVTPARASASPIMGAIQDIAISEFSGTARQNIKKTLYVISDMIESTKDYSQYPRSGDLSYQRFRQSPAYLKYRTELHDATVFVRLVSRQINGKPVVDDTQLMGFWREWISDNRGLVGSLKRLQGA
;
A
#
# COMPACT_ATOMS: atom_id res chain seq x y z
N MET A 1 -0.26 -1.95 -1.20
CA MET A 1 0.37 -1.29 -2.35
C MET A 1 1.82 -0.99 -2.01
N ILE A 2 2.72 -1.31 -2.93
CA ILE A 2 4.15 -1.10 -2.80
C ILE A 2 4.58 -0.22 -3.97
N ASP A 3 5.27 0.86 -3.65
CA ASP A 3 5.84 1.79 -4.61
C ASP A 3 7.36 1.72 -4.51
N THR A 4 7.97 1.26 -5.60
CA THR A 4 9.43 1.15 -5.77
C THR A 4 9.91 2.00 -6.94
N SER A 5 9.38 3.22 -7.07
CA SER A 5 9.89 4.22 -8.02
C SER A 5 11.41 4.43 -7.92
N ASP A 6 11.97 4.14 -6.74
CA ASP A 6 13.40 4.21 -6.43
C ASP A 6 13.87 2.92 -5.71
N ASP A 7 15.19 2.70 -5.74
CA ASP A 7 15.82 1.56 -5.06
C ASP A 7 15.64 1.68 -3.54
N LEU A 8 15.16 0.61 -2.90
CA LEU A 8 15.08 0.55 -1.44
C LEU A 8 16.44 0.14 -0.84
N PRO A 9 16.93 0.80 0.22
CA PRO A 9 18.07 0.31 0.99
C PRO A 9 17.84 -1.10 1.52
N ASP A 10 18.90 -1.91 1.65
CA ASP A 10 18.79 -3.31 2.09
C ASP A 10 18.14 -3.48 3.47
N ALA A 11 18.35 -2.53 4.38
CA ALA A 11 17.70 -2.52 5.68
C ALA A 11 16.18 -2.33 5.54
N THR A 12 15.76 -1.31 4.80
CA THR A 12 14.35 -1.02 4.48
C THR A 12 13.69 -2.20 3.76
N ARG A 13 14.39 -2.81 2.79
CA ARG A 13 13.90 -4.01 2.08
C ARG A 13 13.61 -5.15 3.04
N ARG A 14 14.51 -5.44 3.99
CA ARG A 14 14.32 -6.50 4.99
C ARG A 14 13.13 -6.22 5.91
N GLU A 15 12.96 -4.99 6.36
CA GLU A 15 11.80 -4.62 7.19
C GLU A 15 10.49 -4.75 6.42
N VAL A 16 10.44 -4.28 5.16
CA VAL A 16 9.28 -4.42 4.28
C VAL A 16 8.91 -5.89 4.08
N LEU A 17 9.90 -6.76 3.82
CA LEU A 17 9.69 -8.20 3.69
C LEU A 17 9.12 -8.80 4.97
N GLY A 18 9.67 -8.47 6.14
CA GLY A 18 9.18 -8.95 7.43
C GLY A 18 7.74 -8.52 7.71
N LEU A 19 7.41 -7.24 7.45
CA LEU A 19 6.05 -6.74 7.59
C LEU A 19 5.06 -7.45 6.65
N LEU A 20 5.44 -7.65 5.40
CA LEU A 20 4.57 -8.30 4.42
C LEU A 20 4.37 -9.78 4.75
N GLU A 21 5.41 -10.47 5.21
CA GLU A 21 5.30 -11.84 5.71
C GLU A 21 4.39 -11.94 6.94
N GLU A 22 4.51 -11.00 7.89
CA GLU A 22 3.60 -10.91 9.05
C GLU A 22 2.14 -10.74 8.57
N ILE A 23 1.88 -9.86 7.60
CA ILE A 23 0.53 -9.67 7.04
C ILE A 23 0.01 -10.97 6.40
N VAL A 24 0.82 -11.66 5.59
CA VAL A 24 0.41 -12.92 4.94
C VAL A 24 0.09 -14.01 5.96
N THR A 25 0.90 -14.12 7.02
CA THR A 25 0.81 -15.19 8.02
C THR A 25 -0.28 -14.97 9.06
N THR A 26 -0.58 -13.71 9.39
CA THR A 26 -1.60 -13.33 10.39
C THR A 26 -2.98 -13.06 9.77
N LEU A 27 -3.09 -13.03 8.44
CA LEU A 27 -4.36 -12.79 7.77
C LEU A 27 -5.40 -13.87 8.16
N PRO A 28 -6.59 -13.51 8.66
CA PRO A 28 -7.60 -14.49 9.02
C PRO A 28 -8.04 -15.35 7.82
N PRO A 29 -8.52 -16.59 8.06
CA PRO A 29 -9.13 -17.41 7.01
C PRO A 29 -10.23 -16.64 6.26
N TYR A 30 -10.34 -16.92 4.97
CA TYR A 30 -11.31 -16.34 4.02
C TYR A 30 -11.19 -14.84 3.75
N HIS A 31 -10.27 -14.13 4.40
CA HIS A 31 -9.96 -12.75 4.04
C HIS A 31 -9.17 -12.69 2.73
N LYS A 32 -9.44 -11.68 1.91
CA LYS A 32 -8.71 -11.41 0.67
C LYS A 32 -7.42 -10.65 0.95
N LEU A 33 -6.33 -11.11 0.34
CA LEU A 33 -5.07 -10.38 0.20
C LEU A 33 -4.91 -9.96 -1.25
N ASP A 34 -4.66 -8.67 -1.49
CA ASP A 34 -4.28 -8.11 -2.79
C ASP A 34 -2.96 -7.34 -2.66
N ILE A 35 -1.90 -7.88 -3.28
CA ILE A 35 -0.58 -7.25 -3.34
C ILE A 35 -0.48 -6.54 -4.68
N ARG A 36 -0.28 -5.22 -4.63
CA ARG A 36 -0.25 -4.35 -5.81
C ARG A 36 0.99 -3.49 -5.83
N VAL A 37 1.48 -3.21 -7.03
CA VAL A 37 2.57 -2.26 -7.29
C VAL A 37 2.06 -1.01 -7.99
N LEU A 38 2.78 0.10 -7.82
CA LEU A 38 2.54 1.31 -8.59
C LEU A 38 2.86 1.08 -10.07
N ASP A 39 1.93 1.42 -10.96
CA ASP A 39 2.13 1.48 -12.40
C ASP A 39 2.14 2.94 -12.86
N VAL A 40 3.35 3.46 -13.04
CA VAL A 40 3.58 4.86 -13.38
C VAL A 40 3.04 5.21 -14.77
N GLY A 41 3.17 4.30 -15.75
CA GLY A 41 2.69 4.52 -17.12
C GLY A 41 1.17 4.61 -17.20
N GLY A 42 0.48 3.79 -16.39
CA GLY A 42 -0.97 3.77 -16.30
C GLY A 42 -1.59 4.79 -15.34
N LEU A 43 -0.78 5.49 -14.53
CA LEU A 43 -1.24 6.28 -13.37
C LEU A 43 -2.16 5.46 -12.43
N ARG A 44 -1.85 4.17 -12.28
CA ARG A 44 -2.72 3.17 -11.67
C ARG A 44 -1.93 2.23 -10.77
N SER A 45 -2.64 1.28 -10.16
CA SER A 45 -2.01 0.17 -9.43
C SER A 45 -2.21 -1.14 -10.21
N ARG A 46 -1.20 -2.01 -10.20
CA ARG A 46 -1.28 -3.33 -10.84
C ARG A 46 -1.19 -4.43 -9.78
N SER A 47 -2.15 -5.35 -9.79
CA SER A 47 -2.12 -6.51 -8.89
C SER A 47 -1.08 -7.53 -9.36
N LEU A 48 -0.28 -8.01 -8.41
CA LEU A 48 0.68 -9.12 -8.57
C LEU A 48 0.14 -10.42 -7.98
N PHE A 49 -0.74 -10.31 -6.99
CA PHE A 49 -1.37 -11.43 -6.31
C PHE A 49 -2.69 -10.97 -5.70
N ALA A 50 -3.77 -11.70 -5.97
CA ALA A 50 -5.08 -11.45 -5.37
C ALA A 50 -5.78 -12.77 -5.08
N LYS A 51 -5.84 -13.18 -3.80
CA LYS A 51 -6.53 -14.41 -3.38
C LYS A 51 -7.11 -14.29 -1.98
N CYS A 52 -8.13 -15.08 -1.69
CA CYS A 52 -8.59 -15.31 -0.32
C CYS A 52 -7.69 -16.32 0.38
N ASN A 53 -7.42 -16.10 1.67
CA ASN A 53 -6.73 -17.07 2.52
C ASN A 53 -7.59 -18.35 2.63
N PRO A 54 -7.13 -19.52 2.16
CA PRO A 54 -7.91 -20.76 2.23
C PRO A 54 -8.05 -21.31 3.67
N GLY A 55 -7.34 -20.74 4.65
CA GLY A 55 -7.16 -21.30 5.98
C GLY A 55 -6.07 -22.37 6.01
N ASN A 56 -5.41 -22.51 7.16
CA ASN A 56 -4.29 -23.44 7.38
C ASN A 56 -4.68 -24.68 8.19
N GLY A 57 -5.98 -24.87 8.47
CA GLY A 57 -6.50 -25.97 9.29
C GLY A 57 -6.45 -25.74 10.80
N ALA A 58 -5.98 -24.58 11.28
CA ALA A 58 -6.06 -24.23 12.70
C ALA A 58 -7.53 -24.21 13.17
N GLY A 59 -7.83 -24.98 14.22
CA GLY A 59 -9.19 -25.13 14.75
C GLY A 59 -10.00 -26.30 14.17
N LEU A 60 -9.45 -27.07 13.22
CA LEU A 60 -10.01 -28.37 12.85
C LEU A 60 -9.63 -29.41 13.91
N SER A 61 -10.54 -30.35 14.22
CA SER A 61 -10.25 -31.44 15.17
C SER A 61 -9.19 -32.40 14.63
N GLU A 62 -8.26 -32.84 15.50
CA GLU A 62 -7.17 -33.79 15.21
C GLU A 62 -7.64 -35.12 14.60
N TRP A 63 -8.91 -35.47 14.75
CA TRP A 63 -9.52 -36.67 14.18
C TRP A 63 -9.69 -36.66 12.66
N THR A 64 -9.44 -35.52 12.01
CA THR A 64 -9.48 -35.41 10.55
C THR A 64 -8.06 -35.31 9.99
N ASN A 65 -7.68 -36.20 9.05
CA ASN A 65 -6.47 -36.12 8.20
C ASN A 65 -6.37 -34.81 7.36
N ASN A 66 -7.24 -33.83 7.63
CA ASN A 66 -7.48 -32.62 6.87
C ASN A 66 -6.54 -31.47 7.30
N ILE A 67 -5.93 -31.53 8.49
CA ILE A 67 -5.05 -30.46 8.98
C ILE A 67 -3.80 -30.32 8.11
N GLU A 68 -3.07 -31.42 7.86
CA GLU A 68 -1.84 -31.34 7.04
C GLU A 68 -2.16 -30.98 5.59
N VAL A 69 -3.27 -31.50 5.05
CA VAL A 69 -3.73 -31.15 3.69
C VAL A 69 -4.11 -29.67 3.59
N ALA A 70 -4.83 -29.13 4.58
CA ALA A 70 -5.19 -27.72 4.63
C ALA A 70 -3.94 -26.82 4.78
N ARG A 71 -3.01 -27.20 5.64
CA ARG A 71 -1.73 -26.52 5.83
C ARG A 71 -0.91 -26.51 4.54
N GLN A 72 -0.77 -27.65 3.90
CA GLN A 72 -0.04 -27.77 2.64
C GLN A 72 -0.70 -26.96 1.53
N ARG A 73 -2.04 -27.00 1.42
CA ARG A 73 -2.78 -26.14 0.49
C ARG A 73 -2.53 -24.66 0.79
N TRP A 74 -2.54 -24.24 2.04
CA TRP A 74 -2.26 -22.85 2.42
C TRP A 74 -0.85 -22.43 2.02
N ILE A 75 0.16 -23.27 2.28
CA ILE A 75 1.56 -22.99 1.91
C ILE A 75 1.69 -22.84 0.39
N GLU A 76 1.24 -23.85 -0.37
CA GLU A 76 1.50 -23.92 -1.82
C GLU A 76 0.62 -22.94 -2.62
N SER A 77 -0.63 -22.74 -2.23
CA SER A 77 -1.58 -21.95 -3.04
C SER A 77 -1.70 -20.49 -2.62
N PHE A 78 -1.29 -20.15 -1.39
CA PHE A 78 -1.45 -18.82 -0.80
C PHE A 78 -0.12 -18.21 -0.33
N ARG A 79 0.58 -18.82 0.65
CA ARG A 79 1.78 -18.20 1.25
C ARG A 79 2.93 -18.08 0.24
N LYS A 80 3.35 -19.17 -0.41
CA LYS A 80 4.46 -19.15 -1.37
C LYS A 80 4.21 -18.17 -2.53
N PRO A 81 3.05 -18.20 -3.22
CA PRO A 81 2.81 -17.25 -4.31
C PRO A 81 2.70 -15.79 -3.83
N ALA A 82 2.22 -15.54 -2.60
CA ALA A 82 2.22 -14.21 -2.02
C ALA A 82 3.65 -13.70 -1.77
N LEU A 83 4.53 -14.52 -1.22
CA LEU A 83 5.94 -14.17 -1.01
C LEU A 83 6.69 -13.93 -2.34
N GLU A 84 6.44 -14.75 -3.36
CA GLU A 84 7.00 -14.52 -4.70
C GLU A 84 6.51 -13.20 -5.32
N ALA A 85 5.24 -12.85 -5.11
CA ALA A 85 4.70 -11.58 -5.55
C ALA A 85 5.33 -10.40 -4.80
N ILE A 86 5.62 -10.57 -3.51
CA ILE A 86 6.35 -9.59 -2.71
C ILE A 86 7.77 -9.39 -3.27
N ASP A 87 8.52 -10.46 -3.52
CA ASP A 87 9.88 -10.34 -4.07
C ASP A 87 9.88 -9.62 -5.44
N LYS A 88 8.91 -9.92 -6.30
CA LYS A 88 8.71 -9.22 -7.57
C LYS A 88 8.32 -7.76 -7.38
N SER A 89 7.58 -7.43 -6.32
CA SER A 89 7.11 -6.07 -6.04
C SER A 89 8.20 -5.11 -5.60
N VAL A 90 9.24 -5.63 -4.94
CA VAL A 90 10.35 -4.84 -4.41
C VAL A 90 11.45 -4.64 -5.47
N THR A 91 11.24 -5.12 -6.69
CA THR A 91 12.17 -4.87 -7.79
C THR A 91 12.04 -3.40 -8.22
N PRO A 92 13.14 -2.64 -8.30
CA PRO A 92 13.07 -1.23 -8.62
C PRO A 92 12.58 -0.96 -10.03
N ALA A 93 11.70 0.03 -10.18
CA ALA A 93 11.29 0.57 -11.46
C ALA A 93 11.65 2.04 -11.49
N ARG A 94 12.77 2.40 -12.15
CA ARG A 94 13.18 3.80 -12.28
C ARG A 94 12.11 4.60 -13.02
N ALA A 95 11.41 5.45 -12.29
CA ALA A 95 10.34 6.27 -12.85
C ALA A 95 10.44 7.72 -12.35
N SER A 96 10.20 8.67 -13.24
CA SER A 96 10.26 10.11 -12.93
C SER A 96 8.97 10.70 -12.35
N ALA A 97 7.91 9.89 -12.28
CA ALA A 97 6.61 10.26 -11.73
C ALA A 97 6.18 9.23 -10.68
N SER A 98 5.45 9.70 -9.67
CA SER A 98 4.88 8.86 -8.61
C SER A 98 3.41 9.24 -8.39
N PRO A 99 2.49 8.65 -9.19
CA PRO A 99 1.05 8.93 -9.12
C PRO A 99 0.36 8.14 -8.00
N ILE A 100 0.78 8.34 -6.75
CA ILE A 100 0.31 7.59 -5.58
C ILE A 100 -1.20 7.79 -5.37
N MET A 101 -1.70 9.03 -5.50
CA MET A 101 -3.13 9.31 -5.36
C MET A 101 -3.97 8.56 -6.40
N GLY A 102 -3.52 8.54 -7.66
CA GLY A 102 -4.18 7.81 -8.75
C GLY A 102 -4.20 6.30 -8.50
N ALA A 103 -3.10 5.75 -7.97
CA ALA A 103 -3.02 4.35 -7.61
C ALA A 103 -3.93 3.99 -6.43
N ILE A 104 -4.02 4.83 -5.39
CA ILE A 104 -4.96 4.62 -4.28
C ILE A 104 -6.41 4.73 -4.78
N GLN A 105 -6.72 5.69 -5.65
CA GLN A 105 -8.05 5.84 -6.27
C GLN A 105 -8.44 4.58 -7.05
N ASP A 106 -7.53 4.03 -7.86
CA ASP A 106 -7.74 2.77 -8.60
C ASP A 106 -8.03 1.58 -7.67
N ILE A 107 -7.33 1.48 -6.53
CA ILE A 107 -7.60 0.48 -5.49
C ILE A 107 -8.99 0.68 -4.89
N ALA A 108 -9.35 1.91 -4.53
CA ALA A 108 -10.64 2.20 -3.92
C ALA A 108 -11.81 1.83 -4.85
N ILE A 109 -11.66 2.12 -6.14
CA ILE A 109 -12.66 1.75 -7.17
C ILE A 109 -12.74 0.23 -7.32
N SER A 110 -11.60 -0.46 -7.43
CA SER A 110 -11.58 -1.90 -7.74
C SER A 110 -11.89 -2.79 -6.54
N GLU A 111 -11.48 -2.40 -5.33
CA GLU A 111 -11.48 -3.25 -4.13
C GLU A 111 -12.41 -2.77 -3.02
N PHE A 112 -12.72 -1.48 -2.92
CA PHE A 112 -13.52 -0.95 -1.80
C PHE A 112 -14.96 -0.61 -2.19
N SER A 113 -15.17 -0.25 -3.45
CA SER A 113 -16.49 0.10 -3.99
C SER A 113 -17.38 -1.13 -4.17
N GLY A 114 -18.70 -0.91 -4.18
CA GLY A 114 -19.72 -1.93 -4.44
C GLY A 114 -20.47 -2.39 -3.19
N THR A 115 -21.75 -2.73 -3.36
CA THR A 115 -22.67 -3.09 -2.26
C THR A 115 -22.20 -4.29 -1.45
N ALA A 116 -21.65 -5.31 -2.13
CA ALA A 116 -21.10 -6.51 -1.49
C ALA A 116 -19.94 -6.23 -0.51
N ARG A 117 -19.35 -5.03 -0.55
CA ARG A 117 -18.15 -4.67 0.23
C ARG A 117 -18.43 -3.59 1.27
N GLN A 118 -19.65 -3.05 1.34
CA GLN A 118 -20.00 -1.96 2.26
C GLN A 118 -19.68 -2.32 3.72
N ASN A 119 -20.10 -3.50 4.18
CA ASN A 119 -19.97 -3.93 5.57
C ASN A 119 -18.72 -4.79 5.85
N ILE A 120 -17.77 -4.83 4.92
CA ILE A 120 -16.52 -5.57 5.10
C ILE A 120 -15.46 -4.59 5.60
N LYS A 121 -14.67 -5.03 6.59
CA LYS A 121 -13.49 -4.29 7.06
C LYS A 121 -12.44 -4.25 5.95
N LYS A 122 -12.02 -3.04 5.59
CA LYS A 122 -11.05 -2.80 4.51
C LYS A 122 -9.77 -2.23 5.13
N THR A 123 -8.63 -2.75 4.71
CA THR A 123 -7.32 -2.28 5.18
C THR A 123 -6.42 -2.07 3.97
N LEU A 124 -5.82 -0.89 3.88
CA LEU A 124 -4.83 -0.56 2.87
C LEU A 124 -3.48 -0.30 3.53
N TYR A 125 -2.48 -1.13 3.22
CA TYR A 125 -1.08 -0.81 3.52
C TYR A 125 -0.45 -0.14 2.31
N VAL A 126 0.18 1.01 2.50
CA VAL A 126 0.96 1.73 1.49
C VAL A 126 2.41 1.79 1.94
N ILE A 127 3.31 1.24 1.12
CA ILE A 127 4.76 1.27 1.33
C ILE A 127 5.33 2.10 0.18
N SER A 128 5.79 3.32 0.46
CA SER A 128 6.18 4.32 -0.55
C SER A 128 6.97 5.46 0.10
N ASP A 129 7.68 6.26 -0.69
CA ASP A 129 8.17 7.56 -0.25
C ASP A 129 7.04 8.59 -0.03
N MET A 130 5.83 8.26 -0.50
CA MET A 130 4.63 9.06 -0.40
C MET A 130 4.77 10.45 -1.03
N ILE A 131 5.75 10.71 -1.91
CA ILE A 131 5.93 12.01 -2.57
C ILE A 131 5.16 12.00 -3.89
N GLU A 132 3.94 12.54 -3.88
CA GLU A 132 3.12 12.68 -5.08
C GLU A 132 3.84 13.55 -6.11
N SER A 133 3.97 13.02 -7.33
CA SER A 133 4.60 13.72 -8.44
C SER A 133 3.90 13.38 -9.75
N THR A 134 3.02 14.29 -10.15
CA THR A 134 2.28 14.23 -11.42
C THR A 134 2.36 15.57 -12.14
N LYS A 135 1.83 15.62 -13.36
CA LYS A 135 1.69 16.87 -14.11
C LYS A 135 0.70 17.86 -13.47
N ASP A 136 -0.26 17.37 -12.69
CA ASP A 136 -1.36 18.18 -12.15
C ASP A 136 -1.08 18.66 -10.72
N TYR A 137 -0.18 17.99 -10.00
CA TYR A 137 0.27 18.35 -8.66
C TYR A 137 1.59 17.65 -8.31
N SER A 138 2.44 18.34 -7.55
CA SER A 138 3.71 17.79 -7.10
C SER A 138 4.04 18.29 -5.70
N GLN A 139 4.51 17.38 -4.84
CA GLN A 139 4.94 17.67 -3.47
C GLN A 139 6.41 18.03 -3.34
N TYR A 140 7.17 18.02 -4.44
CA TYR A 140 8.56 18.45 -4.41
C TYR A 140 8.66 19.94 -4.03
N PRO A 141 9.68 20.37 -3.25
CA PRO A 141 9.80 21.74 -2.77
C PRO A 141 9.79 22.81 -3.88
N ARG A 142 10.32 22.46 -5.06
CA ARG A 142 10.31 23.34 -6.25
C ARG A 142 8.90 23.73 -6.73
N SER A 143 7.88 23.00 -6.30
CA SER A 143 6.47 23.19 -6.68
C SER A 143 5.69 24.03 -5.64
N GLY A 144 6.34 24.46 -4.54
CA GLY A 144 5.74 25.25 -3.45
C GLY A 144 5.66 24.50 -2.11
N ASP A 145 4.91 25.04 -1.14
CA ASP A 145 4.74 24.47 0.21
C ASP A 145 3.91 23.18 0.25
N LEU A 146 4.12 22.30 1.24
CA LEU A 146 3.39 21.03 1.35
C LEU A 146 1.98 21.13 1.97
N SER A 147 1.36 22.31 2.03
CA SER A 147 0.04 22.44 2.66
C SER A 147 -1.05 21.68 1.89
N TYR A 148 -1.99 21.11 2.64
CA TYR A 148 -3.18 20.50 2.07
C TYR A 148 -4.06 21.53 1.35
N GLN A 149 -4.06 22.79 1.81
CA GLN A 149 -4.78 23.89 1.16
C GLN A 149 -4.31 24.14 -0.27
N ARG A 150 -2.99 24.14 -0.53
CA ARG A 150 -2.44 24.26 -1.88
C ARG A 150 -2.94 23.12 -2.77
N PHE A 151 -2.96 21.90 -2.25
CA PHE A 151 -3.50 20.76 -2.99
C PHE A 151 -4.98 20.93 -3.32
N ARG A 152 -5.82 21.38 -2.38
CA ARG A 152 -7.26 21.62 -2.63
C ARG A 152 -7.53 22.65 -3.74
N GLN A 153 -6.59 23.55 -4.00
CA GLN A 153 -6.66 24.55 -5.07
C GLN A 153 -6.10 24.04 -6.41
N SER A 154 -5.44 22.89 -6.43
CA SER A 154 -4.85 22.31 -7.64
C SER A 154 -5.87 21.51 -8.47
N PRO A 155 -5.65 21.34 -9.80
CA PRO A 155 -6.48 20.46 -10.62
C PRO A 155 -6.52 19.01 -10.12
N ALA A 156 -5.46 18.57 -9.44
CA ALA A 156 -5.34 17.23 -8.87
C ALA A 156 -6.40 16.94 -7.78
N TYR A 157 -6.92 17.97 -7.09
CA TYR A 157 -7.91 17.78 -6.03
C TYR A 157 -9.18 17.08 -6.54
N LEU A 158 -9.74 17.59 -7.63
CA LEU A 158 -10.93 17.01 -8.24
C LEU A 158 -10.60 15.71 -8.98
N LYS A 159 -9.46 15.67 -9.65
CA LYS A 159 -9.05 14.51 -10.46
C LYS A 159 -8.83 13.25 -9.62
N TYR A 160 -8.16 13.38 -8.48
CA TYR A 160 -7.82 12.25 -7.61
C TYR A 160 -8.74 12.11 -6.40
N ARG A 161 -9.88 12.81 -6.40
CA ARG A 161 -10.92 12.58 -5.41
C ARG A 161 -11.40 11.14 -5.48
N THR A 162 -11.50 10.50 -4.33
CA THR A 162 -11.94 9.12 -4.21
C THR A 162 -12.75 8.91 -2.93
N GLU A 163 -13.31 7.73 -2.78
CA GLU A 163 -14.07 7.31 -1.62
C GLU A 163 -13.41 6.05 -1.06
N LEU A 164 -12.79 6.17 0.11
CA LEU A 164 -12.06 5.06 0.74
C LEU A 164 -13.00 4.10 1.49
N HIS A 165 -14.29 4.41 1.59
CA HIS A 165 -15.32 3.54 2.19
C HIS A 165 -14.91 3.02 3.58
N ASP A 166 -14.44 3.93 4.43
CA ASP A 166 -13.95 3.67 5.80
C ASP A 166 -12.76 2.70 5.87
N ALA A 167 -12.03 2.51 4.77
CA ALA A 167 -10.81 1.70 4.78
C ALA A 167 -9.78 2.29 5.74
N THR A 168 -9.20 1.44 6.58
CA THR A 168 -8.08 1.83 7.43
C THR A 168 -6.79 1.85 6.62
N VAL A 169 -6.18 3.02 6.48
CA VAL A 169 -4.94 3.21 5.71
C VAL A 169 -3.75 3.26 6.65
N PHE A 170 -2.82 2.33 6.45
CA PHE A 170 -1.51 2.29 7.10
C PHE A 170 -0.45 2.72 6.10
N VAL A 171 0.41 3.64 6.50
CA VAL A 171 1.53 4.09 5.68
C VAL A 171 2.83 3.64 6.32
N ARG A 172 3.72 3.11 5.50
CA ARG A 172 5.12 2.82 5.80
C ARG A 172 5.97 3.67 4.88
N LEU A 173 6.46 4.77 5.45
CA LEU A 173 7.18 5.80 4.72
C LEU A 173 8.63 5.35 4.49
N VAL A 174 9.06 5.40 3.24
CA VAL A 174 10.45 5.27 2.82
C VAL A 174 11.01 6.68 2.64
N SER A 175 11.84 7.17 3.53
CA SER A 175 12.39 8.52 3.41
C SER A 175 13.26 8.64 2.16
N ARG A 176 12.92 9.60 1.31
CA ARG A 176 13.74 9.95 0.16
C ARG A 176 14.81 10.94 0.58
N GLN A 177 16.07 10.60 0.34
CA GLN A 177 17.20 11.48 0.64
C GLN A 177 18.00 11.81 -0.63
N ILE A 178 18.40 13.07 -0.77
CA ILE A 178 19.36 13.51 -1.78
C ILE A 178 20.54 14.14 -1.04
N ASN A 179 21.74 13.62 -1.28
CA ASN A 179 22.97 14.05 -0.61
C ASN A 179 22.86 14.01 0.94
N GLY A 180 22.22 12.97 1.48
CA GLY A 180 22.04 12.77 2.93
C GLY A 180 21.05 13.72 3.59
N LYS A 181 20.25 14.47 2.81
CA LYS A 181 19.19 15.35 3.31
C LYS A 181 17.83 14.85 2.83
N PRO A 182 16.80 14.85 3.69
CA PRO A 182 15.43 14.56 3.27
C PRO A 182 15.00 15.52 2.16
N VAL A 183 14.38 14.98 1.11
CA VAL A 183 13.83 15.80 0.01
C VAL A 183 12.64 16.63 0.47
N VAL A 184 11.85 16.07 1.38
CA VAL A 184 10.66 16.66 1.98
C VAL A 184 10.71 16.39 3.49
N ASP A 185 10.11 17.27 4.30
CA ASP A 185 9.91 17.01 5.72
C ASP A 185 8.86 15.90 5.93
N ASP A 186 9.30 14.77 6.49
CA ASP A 186 8.44 13.59 6.72
C ASP A 186 7.21 13.91 7.58
N THR A 187 7.32 14.84 8.54
CA THR A 187 6.21 15.19 9.44
C THR A 187 5.14 15.96 8.70
N GLN A 188 5.54 16.95 7.89
CA GLN A 188 4.63 17.68 7.01
C GLN A 188 4.01 16.77 5.96
N LEU A 189 4.80 15.86 5.38
CA LEU A 189 4.31 14.89 4.40
C LEU A 189 3.26 13.94 5.01
N MET A 190 3.54 13.36 6.19
CA MET A 190 2.57 12.55 6.91
C MET A 190 1.33 13.36 7.32
N GLY A 191 1.50 14.64 7.67
CA GLY A 191 0.41 15.58 7.92
C GLY A 191 -0.52 15.71 6.71
N PHE A 192 0.05 16.00 5.54
CA PHE A 192 -0.67 16.08 4.28
C PHE A 192 -1.49 14.81 4.00
N TRP A 193 -0.87 13.63 4.10
CA TRP A 193 -1.55 12.38 3.78
C TRP A 193 -2.62 12.01 4.80
N ARG A 194 -2.45 12.39 6.08
CA ARG A 194 -3.49 12.25 7.09
C ARG A 194 -4.74 13.06 6.71
N GLU A 195 -4.57 14.30 6.27
CA GLU A 195 -5.67 15.14 5.79
C GLU A 195 -6.29 14.55 4.52
N TRP A 196 -5.48 14.14 3.55
CA TRP A 196 -5.96 13.52 2.31
C TRP A 196 -6.79 12.26 2.56
N ILE A 197 -6.32 11.34 3.42
CA ILE A 197 -7.05 10.11 3.76
C ILE A 197 -8.40 10.46 4.41
N SER A 198 -8.41 11.44 5.32
CA SER A 198 -9.62 11.84 6.04
C SER A 198 -10.63 12.52 5.11
N ASP A 199 -10.20 13.42 4.22
CA ASP A 199 -11.06 14.10 3.23
C ASP A 199 -11.70 13.11 2.24
N ASN A 200 -11.02 11.99 1.95
CA ASN A 200 -11.52 10.91 1.10
C ASN A 200 -12.24 9.79 1.90
N ARG A 201 -12.72 10.07 3.12
CA ARG A 201 -13.46 9.14 3.99
C ARG A 201 -12.75 7.81 4.26
N GLY A 202 -11.44 7.90 4.49
CA GLY A 202 -10.63 6.81 5.04
C GLY A 202 -10.37 7.00 6.53
N LEU A 203 -10.03 5.91 7.19
CA LEU A 203 -9.57 5.93 8.58
C LEU A 203 -8.05 5.90 8.59
N VAL A 204 -7.44 6.81 9.34
CA VAL A 204 -5.99 6.86 9.47
C VAL A 204 -5.56 5.79 10.49
N GLY A 205 -4.85 4.77 10.02
CA GLY A 205 -4.19 3.80 10.89
C GLY A 205 -2.89 4.37 11.43
N SER A 206 -1.78 3.68 11.17
CA SER A 206 -0.44 4.12 11.55
C SER A 206 0.33 4.63 10.33
N LEU A 207 0.84 5.85 10.41
CA LEU A 207 1.83 6.43 9.49
C LEU A 207 3.19 6.37 10.19
N LYS A 208 4.10 5.52 9.71
CA LYS A 208 5.42 5.30 10.34
C LYS A 208 6.51 5.28 9.29
N ARG A 209 7.65 5.85 9.62
CA ARG A 209 8.88 5.73 8.84
C ARG A 209 9.51 4.35 9.06
N LEU A 210 9.99 3.75 7.98
CA LEU A 210 10.76 2.52 8.02
C LEU A 210 12.20 2.77 8.48
N GLN A 211 12.81 1.78 9.10
CA GLN A 211 14.19 1.80 9.56
C GLN A 211 15.18 1.83 8.39
N GLY A 212 16.26 2.59 8.56
CA GLY A 212 17.31 2.71 7.53
C GLY A 212 16.90 3.55 6.31
N ALA A 213 15.78 4.29 6.40
CA ALA A 213 15.31 5.23 5.40
C ALA A 213 15.58 6.69 5.82
#